data_AF-A0A8I1ZMP5-F1
#
_entry.id   AF-A0A8I1ZMP5-F1
#
_cell.length_a   1.000
_cell.length_b   1.000
_cell.length_c   1.000
_cell.angle_alpha   90.00
_cell.angle_beta   90.00
_cell.angle_gamma   90.00
#
_symmetry.space_group_name_H-M   'P 1'
#
loop_
_entity.id
_entity.type
_entity.pdbx_description
1 polymer ?
#
loop_
_entity_poly.entity_id
_entity_poly.type
_entity_poly.pdbx_seq_one_letter_code
_entity_poly.pdbx_strand_id
1 'polypeptide(L)'
;MAFELLFDGLCPECLAKNTIQALWLNTSDIFECPRCHLQISLVSGMRATICRERGRGEFRSLDDLYYCATRHARGLLLVRESLSKQYEADGFNVIKDAHELNAYLHEVRGVG
;
A
#
# COMPACT_ATOMS: atom_id res chain seq x y z
N MET A 1 -9.86 -21.50 7.46
CA MET A 1 -9.11 -21.12 6.24
C MET A 1 -8.85 -19.64 6.34
N ALA A 2 -7.58 -19.21 6.41
CA ALA A 2 -7.24 -17.79 6.39
C ALA A 2 -7.26 -17.32 4.93
N PHE A 3 -8.05 -16.28 4.63
CA PHE A 3 -8.00 -15.59 3.35
C PHE A 3 -6.92 -14.52 3.49
N GLU A 4 -5.74 -14.74 2.93
CA GLU A 4 -4.71 -13.71 2.89
C GLU A 4 -5.20 -12.54 2.03
N LEU A 5 -5.04 -11.31 2.53
CA LEU A 5 -5.32 -10.12 1.74
C LEU A 5 -4.18 -9.89 0.76
N LEU A 6 -4.44 -10.19 -0.51
CA LEU A 6 -3.50 -9.95 -1.59
C LEU A 6 -3.63 -8.52 -2.13
N PHE A 7 -2.48 -7.94 -2.45
CA PHE A 7 -2.38 -6.65 -3.10
C PHE A 7 -2.24 -6.82 -4.61
N ASP A 8 -3.22 -6.26 -5.32
CA ASP A 8 -3.31 -6.26 -6.79
C ASP A 8 -3.20 -4.84 -7.37
N GLY A 9 -2.48 -3.95 -6.69
CA GLY A 9 -2.32 -2.55 -7.13
C GLY A 9 -3.49 -1.61 -6.80
N LEU A 10 -4.50 -2.10 -6.07
CA LEU A 10 -5.63 -1.31 -5.58
C LEU A 10 -5.39 -0.85 -4.15
N CYS A 11 -5.88 0.35 -3.81
CA CYS A 11 -5.71 0.96 -2.51
C CYS A 11 -6.51 0.19 -1.44
N PRO A 12 -5.84 -0.45 -0.46
CA PRO A 12 -6.53 -1.22 0.58
C PRO A 12 -7.51 -0.36 1.40
N GLU A 13 -7.18 0.90 1.67
CA GLU A 13 -8.04 1.80 2.43
C GLU A 13 -9.31 2.22 1.66
N CYS A 14 -9.20 2.42 0.34
CA CYS A 14 -10.37 2.68 -0.50
C CYS A 14 -11.25 1.45 -0.61
N LEU A 15 -10.66 0.26 -0.77
CA LEU A 15 -11.38 -1.00 -0.83
C LEU A 15 -12.15 -1.28 0.47
N ALA A 16 -11.54 -1.01 1.63
CA ALA A 16 -12.22 -1.12 2.94
C ALA A 16 -13.46 -0.22 3.06
N LYS A 17 -13.57 0.83 2.23
CA LYS A 17 -14.71 1.75 2.13
C LYS A 17 -15.62 1.45 0.93
N ASN A 18 -15.50 0.27 0.33
CA ASN A 18 -16.23 -0.13 -0.89
C ASN A 18 -15.99 0.80 -2.09
N THR A 19 -14.77 1.34 -2.22
CA THR A 19 -14.38 2.17 -3.37
C THR A 19 -13.16 1.59 -4.06
N ILE A 20 -13.19 1.50 -5.40
CA ILE A 20 -12.08 0.99 -6.19
C ILE A 20 -11.19 2.15 -6.59
N GLN A 21 -9.91 2.09 -6.21
CA GLN A 21 -8.93 3.13 -6.54
C GLN A 21 -7.56 2.47 -6.77
N ALA A 22 -6.99 2.65 -7.96
CA ALA A 22 -5.62 2.23 -8.24
C ALA A 22 -4.62 3.20 -7.59
N LEU A 23 -3.44 2.67 -7.21
CA LEU A 23 -2.30 3.50 -6.79
C LEU A 23 -1.44 3.88 -7.99
N TRP A 24 -0.78 5.02 -7.85
CA TRP A 24 0.08 5.62 -8.87
C TRP A 24 1.46 5.89 -8.30
N LEU A 25 2.50 5.71 -9.10
CA LEU A 25 3.87 5.97 -8.69
C LEU A 25 4.05 7.48 -8.45
N ASN A 26 4.48 7.83 -7.25
CA ASN A 26 4.77 9.21 -6.89
C ASN A 26 6.20 9.62 -7.30
N THR A 27 6.52 10.91 -7.15
CA THR A 27 7.85 11.44 -7.52
C THR A 27 8.99 10.76 -6.76
N SER A 28 8.72 10.19 -5.58
CA SER A 28 9.67 9.41 -4.76
C SER A 28 9.73 7.91 -5.09
N ASP A 29 9.16 7.45 -6.21
CA ASP A 29 9.14 6.04 -6.63
C ASP A 29 8.40 5.11 -5.65
N ILE A 30 7.43 5.64 -4.91
CA ILE A 30 6.52 4.88 -4.04
C ILE A 30 5.11 4.91 -4.64
N PHE A 31 4.39 3.78 -4.60
CA PHE A 31 3.01 3.78 -5.04
C PHE A 31 2.13 4.48 -4.02
N GLU A 32 1.32 5.42 -4.48
CA GLU A 32 0.49 6.26 -3.62
C GLU A 32 -0.95 6.31 -4.14
N CYS A 33 -1.91 6.26 -3.22
CA CYS A 33 -3.32 6.46 -3.55
C CYS A 33 -3.63 7.95 -3.76
N PRO A 34 -4.17 8.37 -4.91
CA PRO A 34 -4.48 9.77 -5.19
C PRO A 34 -5.62 10.36 -4.34
N ARG A 35 -6.34 9.52 -3.59
CA ARG A 35 -7.50 9.94 -2.79
C ARG A 35 -7.19 10.08 -1.30
N CYS A 36 -6.41 9.16 -0.74
CA CYS A 36 -6.14 9.10 0.69
C CYS A 36 -4.65 9.12 1.03
N HIS A 37 -3.79 9.30 0.02
CA HIS A 37 -2.34 9.39 0.15
C HIS A 37 -1.70 8.20 0.85
N LEU A 38 -2.40 7.06 0.93
CA LEU A 38 -1.81 5.82 1.43
C LEU A 38 -0.67 5.41 0.50
N GLN A 39 0.49 5.13 1.08
CA GLN A 39 1.67 4.70 0.35
C GLN A 39 1.89 3.19 0.50
N ILE A 40 2.35 2.57 -0.60
CA ILE A 40 2.72 1.17 -0.69
C ILE A 40 4.10 1.07 -1.33
N SER A 41 5.04 0.45 -0.63
CA SER A 41 6.36 0.10 -1.14
C SER A 41 6.38 -1.35 -1.63
N LEU A 42 6.98 -1.58 -2.81
CA LEU A 42 7.18 -2.92 -3.38
C LEU A 42 8.65 -3.38 -3.32
N VAL A 43 9.46 -2.76 -2.47
CA VAL A 43 10.91 -3.05 -2.37
C VAL A 43 11.18 -4.49 -1.87
N SER A 44 10.20 -5.11 -1.18
CA SER A 44 10.37 -6.39 -0.48
C SER A 44 9.87 -7.62 -1.25
N GLY A 45 10.31 -7.81 -2.50
CA GLY A 45 10.03 -9.02 -3.28
C GLY A 45 8.53 -9.28 -3.47
N MET A 46 8.01 -10.41 -2.98
CA MET A 46 6.58 -10.78 -3.08
C MET A 46 5.67 -10.04 -2.07
N ARG A 47 6.12 -8.93 -1.50
CA ARG A 47 5.41 -8.19 -0.45
C ARG A 47 5.13 -6.75 -0.87
N ALA A 48 3.95 -6.29 -0.48
CA ALA A 48 3.51 -4.91 -0.61
C ALA A 48 3.43 -4.30 0.80
N THR A 49 4.39 -3.45 1.13
CA THR A 49 4.50 -2.81 2.45
C THR A 49 3.61 -1.60 2.52
N ILE A 50 2.65 -1.60 3.44
CA ILE A 50 1.88 -0.40 3.79
C ILE A 50 2.77 0.53 4.62
N CYS A 51 3.13 1.67 4.04
CA CYS A 51 3.98 2.65 4.71
C CYS A 51 3.21 3.38 5.82
N ARG A 52 3.91 3.78 6.88
CA ARG A 52 3.34 4.55 7.99
C ARG A 52 3.06 6.00 7.59
N GLU A 53 3.93 6.55 6.76
CA GLU A 53 3.79 7.92 6.26
C GLU A 53 2.80 7.98 5.10
N ARG A 54 2.14 9.13 4.99
CA ARG A 54 1.28 9.47 3.86
C ARG A 54 2.07 10.26 2.84
N GLY A 55 1.75 10.01 1.58
CA GLY A 55 2.31 10.76 0.48
C GLY A 55 1.73 12.16 0.37
N ARG A 56 2.21 12.91 -0.62
CA ARG A 56 1.90 14.34 -0.79
C ARG A 56 0.99 14.63 -1.96
N GLY A 57 0.58 13.62 -2.71
CA GLY A 57 -0.19 13.77 -3.95
C GLY A 57 0.65 14.23 -5.14
N GLU A 58 1.97 14.13 -5.06
CA GLU A 58 2.90 14.51 -6.12
C GLU A 58 3.21 13.29 -6.98
N PHE A 59 2.42 13.10 -8.04
CA PHE A 59 2.53 11.94 -8.93
C PHE A 59 3.53 12.17 -10.06
N ARG A 60 4.17 11.08 -10.51
CA ARG A 60 4.81 11.07 -11.83
C ARG A 60 3.74 11.26 -12.89
N SER A 61 4.13 11.77 -14.06
CA SER A 61 3.19 12.13 -15.13
C SER A 61 2.13 11.05 -15.34
N LEU A 62 0.87 11.40 -15.10
CA LEU A 62 -0.26 10.48 -15.14
C LEU A 62 -0.60 10.01 -16.55
N ASP A 63 0.03 10.62 -17.57
CA ASP A 63 -0.14 10.26 -18.98
C ASP A 63 0.42 8.86 -19.29
N ASP A 64 1.26 8.32 -18.41
CA ASP A 64 1.83 6.99 -18.56
C ASP A 64 1.16 5.97 -17.62
N LEU A 65 0.38 5.07 -18.22
CA LEU A 65 -0.20 3.90 -17.55
C LEU A 65 0.85 2.99 -16.91
N TYR A 66 2.13 3.11 -17.31
CA TYR A 66 3.26 2.45 -16.67
C TYR A 66 3.41 2.82 -15.19
N TYR A 67 2.89 3.96 -14.73
CA TYR A 67 2.96 4.33 -13.32
C TYR A 67 1.80 3.81 -12.48
N CYS A 68 0.87 3.03 -13.06
CA CYS A 68 -0.27 2.47 -12.35
C CYS A 68 0.05 1.10 -11.73
N ALA A 69 -0.17 0.97 -10.42
CA ALA A 69 0.20 -0.24 -9.66
C ALA A 69 -0.51 -1.52 -10.15
N THR A 70 -1.75 -1.42 -10.66
CA THR A 70 -2.51 -2.60 -11.13
C THR A 70 -1.90 -3.25 -12.38
N ARG A 71 -0.91 -2.62 -13.02
CA ARG A 71 -0.14 -3.20 -14.13
C ARG A 71 1.08 -4.01 -13.67
N HIS A 72 1.57 -3.75 -12.47
CA HIS A 72 2.86 -4.27 -11.98
C HIS A 72 2.74 -5.15 -10.74
N ALA A 73 1.71 -4.93 -9.92
CA ALA A 73 1.49 -5.66 -8.68
C ALA A 73 0.29 -6.59 -8.82
N ARG A 74 0.51 -7.88 -8.61
CA ARG A 74 -0.56 -8.89 -8.53
C ARG A 74 -0.19 -9.99 -7.56
N GLY A 75 -1.10 -10.33 -6.66
CA GLY A 75 -0.93 -11.40 -5.70
C GLY A 75 0.17 -11.16 -4.65
N LEU A 76 0.50 -9.91 -4.34
CA LEU A 76 1.53 -9.60 -3.35
C LEU A 76 0.96 -9.67 -1.94
N LEU A 77 1.73 -10.15 -0.98
CA LEU A 77 1.29 -10.18 0.43
C LEU A 77 1.31 -8.76 1.00
N LEU A 78 0.18 -8.31 1.55
CA LEU A 78 0.16 -7.06 2.31
C LEU A 78 0.90 -7.25 3.64
N VAL A 79 1.83 -6.35 3.91
CA VAL A 79 2.65 -6.37 5.12
C VAL A 79 2.72 -4.98 5.77
N ARG A 80 2.96 -4.94 7.08
CA ARG A 80 3.19 -3.70 7.82
C ARG A 80 4.64 -3.24 7.64
N GLU A 81 4.85 -1.93 7.56
CA GLU A 81 6.19 -1.35 7.59
C GLU A 81 6.86 -1.58 8.95
N SER A 82 8.16 -1.88 8.90
CA SER A 82 9.02 -2.05 10.07
C SER A 82 9.18 -0.73 10.81
N LEU A 83 9.25 -0.80 12.14
CA LEU A 83 9.54 0.36 12.98
C LEU A 83 10.99 0.86 12.85
N SER A 84 11.91 0.02 12.37
CA SER A 84 13.35 0.33 12.30
C SER A 84 13.84 0.58 10.88
N LYS A 85 13.06 0.25 9.85
CA LYS A 85 13.40 0.41 8.44
C LYS A 85 12.21 0.91 7.65
N GLN A 86 12.32 2.14 7.14
CA GLN A 86 11.32 2.72 6.27
C GLN A 86 11.19 1.91 4.98
N TYR A 87 9.96 1.78 4.47
CA TYR A 87 9.57 1.10 3.25
C TYR A 87 9.77 -0.43 3.21
N GLU A 88 10.35 -1.02 4.25
CA GLU A 88 10.59 -2.46 4.38
C GLU A 88 9.71 -3.08 5.45
N ALA A 89 9.35 -4.36 5.28
CA ALA A 89 8.74 -5.15 6.34
C ALA A 89 9.81 -5.95 7.09
N ASP A 90 9.68 -6.04 8.42
CA ASP A 90 10.38 -7.11 9.15
C ASP A 90 9.63 -8.45 8.95
N GLY A 91 10.36 -9.55 8.97
CA GLY A 91 9.97 -10.84 8.38
C GLY A 91 8.65 -11.51 8.86
N PHE A 92 7.91 -10.91 9.79
CA PHE A 92 6.70 -11.47 10.40
C PHE A 92 5.44 -10.59 10.28
N ASN A 93 5.51 -9.47 9.56
CA ASN A 93 4.45 -8.45 9.56
C ASN A 93 3.33 -8.63 8.51
N VAL A 94 2.98 -9.86 8.15
CA VAL A 94 1.89 -10.11 7.17
C VAL A 94 0.53 -9.76 7.77
N ILE A 95 -0.26 -8.98 7.02
CA ILE A 95 -1.64 -8.63 7.37
C ILE A 95 -2.55 -9.77 6.93
N LYS A 96 -3.18 -10.44 7.89
CA LYS A 96 -3.85 -11.72 7.65
C LYS A 96 -5.28 -11.59 7.19
N ASP A 97 -5.97 -10.53 7.61
CA ASP A 97 -7.39 -10.34 7.33
C ASP A 97 -7.78 -8.87 7.35
N ALA A 98 -9.05 -8.61 7.02
CA ALA A 98 -9.62 -7.27 6.97
C ALA A 98 -9.63 -6.55 8.33
N HIS A 99 -9.73 -7.29 9.45
CA HIS A 99 -9.70 -6.69 10.77
C HIS A 99 -8.30 -6.16 11.08
N GLU A 100 -7.26 -6.97 10.86
CA GLU A 100 -5.87 -6.53 11.00
C GLU A 100 -5.53 -5.37 10.06
N LEU A 101 -6.00 -5.43 8.80
CA LEU A 101 -5.80 -4.34 7.84
C LEU A 101 -6.42 -3.04 8.36
N ASN A 102 -7.68 -3.08 8.79
CA ASN A 102 -8.37 -1.89 9.27
C ASN A 102 -7.74 -1.32 10.54
N ALA A 103 -7.31 -2.18 11.47
CA ALA A 103 -6.58 -1.77 12.66
C ALA A 103 -5.28 -1.04 12.30
N TYR A 104 -4.50 -1.61 11.37
CA TYR A 104 -3.24 -1.00 10.95
C TYR A 104 -3.46 0.30 10.16
N LEU A 105 -4.45 0.35 9.26
CA LEU A 105 -4.80 1.57 8.54
C LEU A 105 -5.22 2.70 9.49
N HIS A 106 -5.89 2.37 10.60
CA HIS A 106 -6.22 3.35 11.63
C HIS A 106 -4.96 3.82 12.39
N GLU A 107 -4.06 2.92 12.75
CA GLU A 107 -2.76 3.25 13.38
C GLU A 107 -1.97 4.25 12.51
N VAL A 108 -1.78 3.96 11.23
CA VAL A 108 -0.97 4.79 10.31
C VAL A 108 -1.71 6.02 9.77
N ARG A 109 -2.98 6.22 10.15
CA ARG A 109 -3.69 7.50 9.92
C ARG A 109 -3.44 8.51 11.03
N GLY A 110 -3.14 8.04 12.23
CA GLY A 110 -2.93 8.88 13.42
C GLY A 110 -1.50 9.42 13.57
N VAL A 111 -0.60 9.08 12.63
CA VAL A 111 0.76 9.61 12.56
C VAL A 111 0.75 10.76 11.55
N GLY A 112 0.43 11.97 12.03
CA GLY A 112 0.39 13.21 11.25
C GLY A 112 0.77 14.40 12.11
#